data_AF-A0A1Z7M7A0-F1
#
_entry.id   AF-A0A1Z7M7A0-F1
#
_cell.length_a   1.000
_cell.length_b   1.000
_cell.length_c   1.000
_cell.angle_alpha   90.00
_cell.angle_beta   90.00
_cell.angle_gamma   90.00
#
_symmetry.space_group_name_H-M   'P 1'
#
loop_
_entity.id
_entity.type
_entity.pdbx_description
1 polymer ?
#
loop_
_entity_poly.entity_id
_entity_poly.type
_entity_poly.pdbx_seq_one_letter_code
_entity_poly.pdbx_strand_id
1 'polypeptide(L)'
;MKFAKVEVEGIKLAVSKFYKTDALQCRKILLESIQWLRDRYERLKEEEDLKKALCHMEAYGELGFSYDDVKDEAEEIFGLLEADKEVRKEFRRHFCEKIVVNKTRVNRLLGRWNPARHSMRISDAVDDIIRKVTEQKEGISLYHCGRKLVEDGEDGLWEHTFRLQIQDGEAIFHDVNNNQYYLLLKEETHAENCNCR
;
A
#
# COMPACT_ATOMS: atom_id res chain seq x y z
N MET A 1 -12.74 12.23 6.51
CA MET A 1 -13.00 12.90 5.22
C MET A 1 -13.36 11.84 4.20
N LYS A 2 -14.43 12.00 3.40
CA LYS A 2 -14.73 11.08 2.29
C LYS A 2 -14.54 11.87 1.00
N PHE A 3 -13.51 11.53 0.23
CA PHE A 3 -13.36 12.07 -1.12
C PHE A 3 -14.54 11.61 -1.96
N ALA A 4 -15.05 12.48 -2.82
CA ALA A 4 -16.16 12.10 -3.68
C ALA A 4 -15.64 11.04 -4.66
N LYS A 5 -16.02 9.77 -4.44
CA LYS A 5 -15.63 8.63 -5.30
C LYS A 5 -15.80 8.94 -6.80
N VAL A 6 -16.80 9.75 -7.15
CA VAL A 6 -17.05 10.23 -8.52
C VAL A 6 -15.87 11.04 -9.08
N GLU A 7 -15.24 11.89 -8.28
CA GLU A 7 -14.10 12.70 -8.70
C GLU A 7 -12.86 11.85 -8.95
N VAL A 8 -12.56 10.92 -8.05
CA VAL A 8 -11.42 9.99 -8.18
C VAL A 8 -11.57 9.15 -9.46
N GLU A 9 -12.76 8.59 -9.70
CA GLU A 9 -13.05 7.87 -10.95
C GLU A 9 -12.97 8.78 -12.18
N GLY A 10 -13.42 10.03 -12.08
CA GLY A 10 -13.30 11.02 -13.13
C GLY A 10 -11.84 11.33 -13.50
N ILE A 11 -10.97 11.47 -12.49
CA ILE A 11 -9.53 11.68 -12.67
C ILE A 11 -8.90 10.46 -13.36
N LYS A 12 -9.18 9.24 -12.87
CA LYS A 12 -8.70 7.99 -13.48
C LYS A 12 -9.15 7.85 -14.93
N LEU A 13 -10.40 8.18 -15.24
CA LEU A 13 -10.93 8.16 -16.60
C LEU A 13 -10.20 9.17 -17.50
N ALA A 14 -9.96 10.38 -17.02
CA ALA A 14 -9.25 11.42 -17.77
C ALA A 14 -7.81 11.00 -18.14
N VAL A 15 -7.12 10.29 -17.24
CA VAL A 15 -5.74 9.82 -17.50
C VAL A 15 -5.67 8.42 -18.12
N SER A 16 -6.80 7.72 -18.25
CA SER A 16 -6.86 6.31 -18.68
C SER A 16 -6.23 6.04 -20.05
N LYS A 17 -6.31 7.01 -20.98
CA LYS A 17 -5.69 6.89 -22.30
C LYS A 17 -4.17 6.83 -22.20
N PHE A 18 -3.59 7.69 -21.36
CA PHE A 18 -2.14 7.70 -21.12
C PHE A 18 -1.73 6.44 -20.38
N TYR A 19 -2.46 6.04 -19.34
CA TYR A 19 -2.12 4.84 -18.57
C TYR A 19 -1.96 3.57 -19.44
N LYS A 20 -2.83 3.40 -20.45
CA LYS A 20 -2.79 2.24 -21.35
C LYS A 20 -1.65 2.27 -22.38
N THR A 21 -1.18 3.46 -22.75
CA THR A 21 -0.17 3.64 -23.81
C THR A 21 1.22 3.96 -23.27
N ASP A 22 1.27 4.68 -22.15
CA ASP A 22 2.47 5.16 -21.46
C ASP A 22 2.16 5.46 -19.99
N ALA A 23 2.36 4.47 -19.13
CA ALA A 23 2.17 4.60 -17.69
C ALA A 23 3.10 5.64 -17.05
N LEU A 24 4.28 5.90 -17.62
CA LEU A 24 5.23 6.88 -17.10
C LEU A 24 4.71 8.31 -17.34
N GLN A 25 4.14 8.55 -18.52
CA GLN A 25 3.49 9.83 -18.81
C GLN A 25 2.26 10.06 -17.92
N CYS A 26 1.46 9.01 -17.68
CA CYS A 26 0.34 9.07 -16.73
C CYS A 26 0.81 9.46 -15.33
N ARG A 27 1.88 8.82 -14.84
CA ARG A 27 2.53 9.13 -13.55
C ARG A 27 2.90 10.60 -13.47
N LYS A 28 3.59 11.11 -14.49
CA LYS A 28 4.06 12.50 -14.54
C LYS A 28 2.92 13.52 -14.51
N ILE A 29 1.87 13.31 -15.31
CA ILE A 29 0.71 14.21 -15.38
C ILE A 29 0.02 14.32 -14.02
N LEU A 30 -0.15 13.21 -13.30
CA LEU A 30 -0.79 13.22 -11.99
C LEU A 30 0.06 13.96 -10.95
N LEU A 31 1.38 13.73 -10.92
CA LEU A 31 2.29 14.46 -10.04
C LEU A 31 2.29 15.97 -10.31
N GLU A 32 2.37 16.37 -11.58
CA GLU A 32 2.28 17.78 -11.97
C GLU A 32 0.93 18.41 -11.57
N SER A 33 -0.17 17.65 -11.67
CA SER A 33 -1.51 18.12 -11.25
C SER A 33 -1.59 18.32 -9.73
N ILE A 34 -1.01 17.41 -8.96
CA ILE A 34 -0.93 17.51 -7.49
C ILE A 34 -0.15 18.77 -7.09
N GLN A 35 1.03 18.97 -7.69
CA GLN A 35 1.86 20.14 -7.43
C GLN A 35 1.15 21.44 -7.81
N TRP A 36 0.49 21.48 -8.97
CA TRP A 36 -0.24 22.66 -9.42
C TRP A 36 -1.38 23.05 -8.47
N LEU A 37 -2.12 22.06 -7.93
CA LEU A 37 -3.19 22.30 -6.95
C LEU A 37 -2.63 22.87 -5.64
N ARG A 38 -1.48 22.35 -5.19
CA ARG A 38 -0.77 22.85 -4.01
C ARG A 38 -0.29 24.30 -4.21
N ASP A 39 0.33 24.61 -5.34
CA ASP A 39 0.78 25.98 -5.68
C ASP A 39 -0.41 26.94 -5.84
N ARG A 40 -1.55 26.45 -6.29
CA ARG A 40 -2.78 27.23 -6.36
C ARG A 40 -3.35 27.51 -4.97
N TYR A 41 -3.37 26.53 -4.08
CA TYR A 41 -3.71 26.75 -2.67
C TYR A 41 -2.79 27.78 -2.03
N GLU A 42 -1.48 27.71 -2.25
CA GLU A 42 -0.55 28.67 -1.66
C GLU A 42 -0.88 30.12 -2.04
N ARG A 43 -1.30 30.34 -3.29
CA ARG A 43 -1.64 31.67 -3.83
C ARG A 43 -3.03 32.14 -3.44
N LEU A 44 -4.03 31.26 -3.47
CA LEU A 44 -5.44 31.63 -3.34
C LEU A 44 -6.05 31.29 -1.98
N LYS A 45 -5.40 30.41 -1.21
CA LYS A 45 -5.86 29.85 0.08
C LYS A 45 -7.21 29.12 -0.01
N GLU A 46 -7.52 28.57 -1.18
CA GLU A 46 -8.73 27.78 -1.41
C GLU A 46 -8.52 26.33 -0.94
N GLU A 47 -9.06 25.99 0.23
CA GLU A 47 -8.94 24.64 0.84
C GLU A 47 -9.41 23.51 -0.11
N GLU A 48 -10.34 23.82 -1.00
CA GLU A 48 -10.83 22.89 -2.03
C GLU A 48 -9.72 22.38 -2.96
N ASP A 49 -8.67 23.17 -3.20
CA ASP A 49 -7.53 22.74 -4.01
C ASP A 49 -6.74 21.62 -3.30
N LEU A 50 -6.64 21.67 -1.96
CA LEU A 50 -6.01 20.61 -1.17
C LEU A 50 -6.81 19.31 -1.19
N LYS A 51 -8.15 19.41 -1.10
CA LYS A 51 -9.05 18.24 -1.20
C LYS A 51 -8.92 17.57 -2.56
N LYS A 52 -8.85 18.36 -3.63
CA LYS A 52 -8.62 17.84 -4.99
C LYS A 52 -7.24 17.21 -5.13
N ALA A 53 -6.20 17.79 -4.55
CA ALA A 53 -4.87 17.21 -4.59
C ALA A 53 -4.87 15.79 -3.97
N LEU A 54 -5.59 15.61 -2.86
CA LEU A 54 -5.80 14.29 -2.26
C LEU A 54 -6.62 13.35 -3.16
N CYS A 55 -7.66 13.81 -3.88
CA CYS A 55 -8.36 13.00 -4.88
C CYS A 55 -7.41 12.52 -6.01
N HIS A 56 -6.50 13.39 -6.45
CA HIS A 56 -5.49 13.05 -7.46
C HIS A 56 -4.49 12.02 -6.93
N MET A 57 -4.03 12.16 -5.68
CA MET A 57 -3.16 11.18 -5.02
C MET A 57 -3.88 9.85 -4.76
N GLU A 58 -5.16 9.85 -4.40
CA GLU A 58 -5.97 8.64 -4.28
C GLU A 58 -6.04 7.90 -5.62
N ALA A 59 -6.38 8.61 -6.70
CA ALA A 59 -6.36 8.06 -8.05
C ALA A 59 -4.97 7.51 -8.43
N TYR A 60 -3.91 8.19 -8.02
CA TYR A 60 -2.52 7.77 -8.23
C TYR A 60 -2.22 6.42 -7.56
N GLY A 61 -2.60 6.27 -6.28
CA GLY A 61 -2.47 5.01 -5.54
C GLY A 61 -3.31 3.88 -6.13
N GLU A 62 -4.57 4.16 -6.47
CA GLU A 62 -5.47 3.14 -7.05
C GLU A 62 -5.06 2.67 -8.46
N LEU A 63 -4.24 3.45 -9.17
CA LEU A 63 -3.61 3.06 -10.44
C LEU A 63 -2.33 2.21 -10.25
N GLY A 64 -1.93 1.96 -8.99
CA GLY A 64 -0.79 1.12 -8.63
C GLY A 64 0.55 1.86 -8.53
N PHE A 65 0.54 3.19 -8.52
CA PHE A 65 1.76 3.97 -8.31
C PHE A 65 2.10 4.07 -6.81
N SER A 66 3.39 4.27 -6.49
CA SER A 66 3.90 4.16 -5.12
C SER A 66 3.52 5.36 -4.24
N TYR A 67 3.22 5.11 -2.96
CA TYR A 67 2.92 6.16 -1.98
C TYR A 67 4.10 7.10 -1.75
N ASP A 68 5.33 6.62 -1.82
CA ASP A 68 6.51 7.47 -1.56
C ASP A 68 6.67 8.60 -2.58
N ASP A 69 6.13 8.43 -3.79
CA ASP A 69 6.15 9.48 -4.82
C ASP A 69 5.36 10.74 -4.41
N VAL A 70 4.44 10.60 -3.46
CA VAL A 70 3.52 11.66 -3.02
C VAL A 70 3.53 11.85 -1.51
N LYS A 71 4.43 11.17 -0.78
CA LYS A 71 4.41 11.08 0.67
C LYS A 71 4.64 12.44 1.33
N ASP A 72 5.63 13.19 0.84
CA ASP A 72 5.99 14.48 1.42
C ASP A 72 4.85 15.49 1.19
N GLU A 73 4.31 15.53 -0.02
CA GLU A 73 3.14 16.34 -0.36
C GLU A 73 1.91 15.93 0.46
N ALA A 74 1.66 14.63 0.64
CA ALA A 74 0.51 14.15 1.41
C ALA A 74 0.61 14.59 2.88
N GLU A 75 1.77 14.44 3.52
CA GLU A 75 1.97 14.86 4.90
C GLU A 75 1.86 16.39 5.07
N GLU A 76 2.34 17.17 4.11
CA GLU A 76 2.14 18.63 4.10
C GLU A 76 0.65 18.99 4.01
N ILE A 77 -0.07 18.40 3.06
CA ILE A 77 -1.52 18.64 2.87
C ILE A 77 -2.30 18.20 4.11
N PHE A 78 -1.98 17.06 4.71
CA PHE A 78 -2.61 16.62 5.96
C PHE A 78 -2.33 17.56 7.13
N GLY A 79 -1.14 18.16 7.19
CA GLY A 79 -0.82 19.21 8.15
C GLY A 79 -1.71 20.44 7.96
N LEU A 80 -1.86 20.90 6.72
CA LEU A 80 -2.68 22.07 6.38
C LEU A 80 -4.18 21.86 6.62
N LEU A 81 -4.68 20.64 6.39
CA LEU A 81 -6.08 20.26 6.64
C LEU A 81 -6.33 19.80 8.08
N GLU A 82 -5.31 19.82 8.94
CA GLU A 82 -5.37 19.32 10.32
C GLU A 82 -5.92 17.89 10.41
N ALA A 83 -5.59 17.05 9.42
CA ALA A 83 -6.11 15.70 9.33
C ALA A 83 -5.57 14.82 10.46
N ASP A 84 -6.49 14.18 11.18
CA ASP A 84 -6.16 13.27 12.27
C ASP A 84 -5.49 11.97 11.79
N LYS A 85 -4.96 11.21 12.75
CA LYS A 85 -4.22 9.97 12.48
C LYS A 85 -5.06 8.93 11.72
N GLU A 86 -6.36 8.83 11.98
CA GLU A 86 -7.24 7.85 11.33
C GLU A 86 -7.53 8.23 9.89
N VAL A 87 -7.70 9.52 9.58
CA VAL A 87 -7.85 10.00 8.19
C VAL A 87 -6.60 9.68 7.38
N ARG A 88 -5.41 9.97 7.92
CA ARG A 88 -4.13 9.65 7.24
C ARG A 88 -3.96 8.15 7.03
N LYS A 89 -4.38 7.35 8.02
CA LYS A 89 -4.33 5.89 7.97
C LYS A 89 -5.25 5.33 6.89
N GLU A 90 -6.51 5.79 6.83
CA GLU A 90 -7.46 5.40 5.80
C GLU A 90 -6.94 5.77 4.42
N PHE A 91 -6.41 6.98 4.25
CA PHE A 91 -5.90 7.44 2.96
C PHE A 91 -4.77 6.56 2.42
N ARG A 92 -3.83 6.15 3.28
CA ARG A 92 -2.74 5.24 2.88
C ARG A 92 -3.24 3.90 2.34
N ARG A 93 -4.46 3.47 2.67
CA ARG A 93 -5.04 2.22 2.14
C ARG A 93 -5.30 2.28 0.64
N HIS A 94 -5.45 3.46 0.04
CA HIS A 94 -5.61 3.57 -1.41
C HIS A 94 -4.36 3.15 -2.19
N PHE A 95 -3.21 3.09 -1.52
CA PHE A 95 -1.93 2.64 -2.06
C PHE A 95 -1.63 1.18 -1.71
N CYS A 96 -2.53 0.51 -0.97
CA CYS A 96 -2.34 -0.87 -0.54
C CYS A 96 -3.18 -1.80 -1.42
N GLU A 97 -2.54 -2.67 -2.19
CA GLU A 97 -3.28 -3.73 -2.88
C GLU A 97 -3.89 -4.70 -1.86
N LYS A 98 -5.20 -4.95 -1.96
CA LYS A 98 -5.93 -5.83 -1.04
C LYS A 98 -5.78 -7.27 -1.48
N ILE A 99 -5.21 -8.10 -0.62
CA ILE A 99 -4.92 -9.50 -0.92
C ILE A 99 -5.54 -10.39 0.16
N VAL A 100 -6.55 -11.18 -0.24
CA VAL A 100 -7.01 -12.30 0.58
C VAL A 100 -5.90 -13.34 0.68
N VAL A 101 -5.46 -13.65 1.90
CA VAL A 101 -4.33 -14.53 2.15
C VAL A 101 -4.68 -15.97 1.77
N ASN A 102 -3.84 -16.56 0.93
CA ASN A 102 -3.79 -18.00 0.68
C ASN A 102 -2.37 -18.37 0.25
N LYS A 103 -2.05 -19.67 0.28
CA LYS A 103 -0.68 -20.15 0.01
C LYS A 103 -0.15 -19.64 -1.32
N THR A 104 -0.95 -19.65 -2.38
CA THR A 104 -0.52 -19.22 -3.71
C THR A 104 -0.23 -17.73 -3.79
N ARG A 105 -1.11 -16.88 -3.24
CA ARG A 105 -0.97 -15.42 -3.29
C ARG A 105 0.19 -14.93 -2.43
N VAL A 106 0.31 -15.43 -1.20
CA VAL A 106 1.43 -15.08 -0.31
C VAL A 106 2.76 -15.56 -0.89
N ASN A 107 2.80 -16.77 -1.47
CA ASN A 107 4.01 -17.25 -2.15
C ASN A 107 4.39 -16.36 -3.35
N ARG A 108 3.41 -15.86 -4.11
CA ARG A 108 3.66 -14.90 -5.19
C ARG A 108 4.20 -13.57 -4.69
N LEU A 109 3.70 -13.07 -3.56
CA LEU A 109 4.21 -11.84 -2.93
C LEU A 109 5.68 -11.97 -2.51
N LEU A 110 6.05 -13.11 -1.91
CA LEU A 110 7.43 -13.37 -1.51
C LEU A 110 8.36 -13.59 -2.73
N GLY A 111 7.80 -14.02 -3.86
CA GLY A 111 8.51 -14.11 -5.13
C GLY A 111 9.65 -15.14 -5.11
N ARG A 112 10.81 -14.76 -5.66
CA ARG A 112 11.98 -15.65 -5.69
C ARG A 112 12.59 -15.74 -4.30
N TRP A 113 12.68 -16.96 -3.77
CA TRP A 113 13.24 -17.22 -2.46
C TRP A 113 14.53 -18.04 -2.56
N ASN A 114 15.63 -17.50 -2.03
CA ASN A 114 16.90 -18.21 -2.05
C ASN A 114 16.93 -19.31 -0.97
N PRO A 115 17.04 -20.61 -1.33
CA PRO A 115 16.98 -21.71 -0.36
C PRO A 115 18.20 -21.78 0.57
N ALA A 116 19.31 -21.12 0.25
CA ALA A 116 20.54 -21.16 1.04
C ALA A 116 20.72 -19.93 1.96
N ARG A 117 20.02 -18.82 1.66
CA ARG A 117 20.18 -17.56 2.37
C ARG A 117 18.80 -16.97 2.65
N HIS A 118 18.23 -17.29 3.79
CA HIS A 118 16.90 -16.86 4.18
C HIS A 118 16.72 -16.83 5.70
N SER A 119 15.78 -16.01 6.15
CA SER A 119 15.22 -16.04 7.51
C SER A 119 14.57 -17.39 7.86
N MET A 120 13.81 -17.96 6.93
CA MET A 120 13.17 -19.28 7.04
C MET A 120 12.83 -19.84 5.65
N ARG A 121 12.43 -21.12 5.57
CA ARG A 121 12.02 -21.72 4.30
C ARG A 121 10.79 -20.98 3.77
N ILE A 122 10.66 -20.91 2.45
CA ILE A 122 9.53 -20.22 1.80
C ILE A 122 8.18 -20.79 2.24
N SER A 123 8.07 -22.12 2.41
CA SER A 123 6.86 -22.77 2.92
C SER A 123 6.49 -22.28 4.31
N ASP A 124 7.50 -22.16 5.17
CA ASP A 124 7.32 -21.79 6.58
C ASP A 124 6.98 -20.30 6.68
N ALA A 125 7.58 -19.45 5.84
CA ALA A 125 7.24 -18.03 5.74
C ALA A 125 5.79 -17.83 5.27
N VAL A 126 5.38 -18.54 4.21
CA VAL A 126 4.00 -18.49 3.69
C VAL A 126 3.01 -18.90 4.76
N ASP A 127 3.25 -20.04 5.42
CA ASP A 127 2.35 -20.57 6.44
C ASP A 127 2.33 -19.68 7.70
N ASP A 128 3.48 -19.11 8.09
CA ASP A 128 3.57 -18.18 9.22
C ASP A 128 2.84 -16.86 8.96
N ILE A 129 2.96 -16.28 7.76
CA ILE A 129 2.21 -15.07 7.37
C ILE A 129 0.71 -15.35 7.40
N ILE A 130 0.24 -16.43 6.75
CA ILE A 130 -1.19 -16.79 6.72
C ILE A 130 -1.71 -16.98 8.14
N ARG A 131 -0.97 -17.71 8.97
CA ARG A 131 -1.33 -17.95 10.36
C ARG A 131 -1.42 -16.64 11.16
N LYS A 132 -0.40 -15.78 11.10
CA LYS A 132 -0.39 -14.50 11.83
C LYS A 132 -1.52 -13.57 11.41
N VAL A 133 -1.81 -13.48 10.11
CA VAL A 133 -2.93 -12.68 9.59
C VAL A 133 -4.27 -13.26 10.03
N THR A 134 -4.43 -14.59 9.98
CA THR A 134 -5.68 -15.25 10.37
C THR A 134 -5.94 -15.14 11.87
N GLU A 135 -4.91 -15.32 12.69
CA GLU A 135 -4.97 -15.23 14.15
C GLU A 135 -4.90 -13.78 14.67
N GLN A 136 -4.70 -12.79 13.79
CA GLN A 136 -4.49 -11.38 14.16
C GLN A 136 -3.41 -11.20 15.22
N LYS A 137 -2.28 -11.90 15.04
CA LYS A 137 -1.15 -11.85 15.99
C LYS A 137 -0.42 -10.52 15.85
N GLU A 138 -0.71 -9.58 16.75
CA GLU A 138 -0.11 -8.25 16.75
C GLU A 138 1.42 -8.28 16.84
N GLY A 139 2.03 -7.25 16.26
CA GLY A 139 3.47 -7.03 16.24
C GLY A 139 4.04 -6.89 14.84
N ILE A 140 5.38 -6.79 14.78
CA ILE A 140 6.14 -6.66 13.54
C ILE A 140 6.92 -7.95 13.32
N SER A 141 6.87 -8.48 12.09
CA SER A 141 7.63 -9.64 11.65
C SER A 141 8.45 -9.30 10.42
N LEU A 142 9.74 -9.61 10.46
CA LEU A 142 10.67 -9.43 9.35
C LEU A 142 10.89 -10.78 8.64
N TYR A 143 10.75 -10.77 7.32
CA TYR A 143 11.07 -11.92 6.47
C TYR A 143 12.09 -11.47 5.43
N HIS A 144 13.14 -12.26 5.24
CA HIS A 144 14.15 -11.93 4.25
C HIS A 144 14.76 -13.14 3.56
N CYS A 145 15.29 -12.93 2.35
CA CYS A 145 16.17 -13.87 1.65
C CYS A 145 17.17 -13.17 0.71
N GLY A 146 18.18 -13.92 0.27
CA GLY A 146 19.24 -13.46 -0.64
C GLY A 146 20.46 -12.91 0.10
N ARG A 147 21.21 -12.02 -0.56
CA ARG A 147 22.38 -11.35 0.03
C ARG A 147 21.98 -10.19 0.94
N LYS A 148 22.73 -9.99 2.02
CA LYS A 148 22.63 -8.78 2.84
C LYS A 148 23.23 -7.62 2.04
N LEU A 149 22.46 -6.54 1.89
CA LEU A 149 22.83 -5.33 1.16
C LEU A 149 23.38 -4.26 2.10
N VAL A 150 22.76 -4.10 3.27
CA VAL A 150 23.16 -3.11 4.30
C VAL A 150 23.18 -3.78 5.66
N GLU A 151 24.23 -3.50 6.43
CA GLU A 151 24.33 -3.87 7.83
C GLU A 151 23.76 -2.76 8.72
N ASP A 152 22.58 -3.01 9.30
CA ASP A 152 21.96 -2.15 10.31
C ASP A 152 21.38 -3.01 11.44
N GLY A 153 22.22 -3.35 12.43
CA GLY A 153 21.84 -4.19 13.56
C GLY A 153 21.23 -5.55 13.18
N GLU A 154 20.17 -5.96 13.90
CA GLU A 154 19.39 -7.18 13.63
C GLU A 154 18.44 -7.02 12.41
N ASP A 155 18.13 -5.78 11.99
CA ASP A 155 17.16 -5.44 10.94
C ASP A 155 17.84 -5.03 9.62
N GLY A 156 18.91 -5.73 9.25
CA GLY A 156 19.64 -5.44 8.02
C GLY A 156 18.77 -5.57 6.75
N LEU A 157 19.10 -4.78 5.72
CA LEU A 157 18.42 -4.86 4.42
C LEU A 157 19.02 -6.01 3.60
N TRP A 158 18.18 -6.88 3.08
CA TRP A 158 18.53 -7.98 2.19
C TRP A 158 18.00 -7.74 0.77
N GLU A 159 18.48 -8.51 -0.22
CA GLU A 159 17.99 -8.49 -1.61
C GLU A 159 16.46 -8.60 -1.70
N HIS A 160 15.87 -9.40 -0.81
CA HIS A 160 14.43 -9.48 -0.63
C HIS A 160 14.10 -9.35 0.86
N THR A 161 13.46 -8.25 1.24
CA THR A 161 13.12 -7.90 2.62
C THR A 161 11.64 -7.52 2.68
N PHE A 162 10.91 -8.17 3.57
CA PHE A 162 9.48 -7.98 3.75
C PHE A 162 9.17 -7.74 5.22
N ARG A 163 8.28 -6.79 5.50
CA ARG A 163 7.77 -6.55 6.85
C ARG A 163 6.27 -6.79 6.90
N LEU A 164 5.84 -7.61 7.84
CA LEU A 164 4.44 -7.76 8.20
C LEU A 164 4.20 -7.01 9.52
N GLN A 165 3.37 -5.99 9.48
CA GLN A 165 2.89 -5.30 10.68
C GLN A 165 1.42 -5.63 10.88
N ILE A 166 1.10 -6.20 12.04
CA ILE A 166 -0.28 -6.44 12.46
C ILE A 166 -0.58 -5.56 13.67
N GLN A 167 -1.56 -4.68 13.52
CA GLN A 167 -1.96 -3.74 14.56
C GLN A 167 -3.40 -3.27 14.32
N ASP A 168 -4.19 -3.12 15.38
CA ASP A 168 -5.56 -2.60 15.33
C ASP A 168 -6.47 -3.37 14.34
N GLY A 169 -6.27 -4.68 14.22
CA GLY A 169 -7.05 -5.53 13.31
C GLY A 169 -6.63 -5.49 11.84
N GLU A 170 -5.54 -4.81 11.51
CA GLU A 170 -5.02 -4.72 10.15
C GLU A 170 -3.68 -5.41 10.00
N ALA A 171 -3.48 -6.04 8.84
CA ALA A 171 -2.23 -6.67 8.46
C ALA A 171 -1.64 -5.97 7.23
N ILE A 172 -0.67 -5.09 7.45
CA ILE A 172 0.08 -4.42 6.37
C ILE A 172 1.33 -5.25 6.06
N PHE A 173 1.43 -5.70 4.82
CA PHE A 173 2.62 -6.38 4.31
C PHE A 173 3.36 -5.44 3.36
N HIS A 174 4.62 -5.18 3.66
CA HIS A 174 5.47 -4.24 2.93
C HIS A 174 6.65 -4.99 2.31
N ASP A 175 6.73 -4.97 0.98
CA ASP A 175 7.95 -5.29 0.23
C ASP A 175 8.87 -4.08 0.26
N VAL A 176 9.91 -4.15 1.09
CA VAL A 176 10.81 -3.02 1.39
C VAL A 176 11.66 -2.64 0.18
N ASN A 177 12.03 -3.61 -0.65
CA ASN A 177 12.93 -3.37 -1.78
C ASN A 177 12.19 -2.72 -2.95
N ASN A 178 10.95 -3.12 -3.19
CA ASN A 178 10.11 -2.56 -4.25
C ASN A 178 9.21 -1.42 -3.76
N ASN A 179 9.22 -1.15 -2.44
CA ASN A 179 8.38 -0.16 -1.78
C ASN A 179 6.89 -0.32 -2.11
N GLN A 180 6.41 -1.56 -2.02
CA GLN A 180 5.04 -1.93 -2.31
C GLN A 180 4.33 -2.36 -1.03
N TYR A 181 3.13 -1.84 -0.83
CA TYR A 181 2.31 -2.09 0.34
C TYR A 181 1.08 -2.91 -0.04
N TYR A 182 0.75 -3.86 0.82
CA TYR A 182 -0.35 -4.77 0.64
C TYR A 182 -1.17 -4.83 1.92
N LEU A 183 -2.49 -4.78 1.79
CA LEU A 183 -3.40 -5.04 2.89
C LEU A 183 -3.82 -6.51 2.84
N LEU A 184 -3.31 -7.31 3.76
CA LEU A 184 -3.61 -8.73 3.84
C LEU A 184 -4.93 -8.96 4.57
N LEU A 185 -5.88 -9.59 3.89
CA LEU A 185 -7.21 -9.90 4.40
C LEU A 185 -7.28 -11.38 4.73
N LYS A 186 -7.88 -11.73 5.87
CA LYS A 186 -8.20 -13.13 6.19
C LYS A 186 -9.17 -13.71 5.17
N GLU A 187 -9.04 -15.00 4.89
CA GLU A 187 -10.02 -15.72 4.07
C GLU A 187 -11.35 -15.80 4.84
N GLU A 188 -12.44 -15.32 4.23
CA GLU A 188 -13.77 -15.51 4.79
C GLU A 188 -14.16 -16.96 4.59
N THR A 189 -14.05 -17.78 5.64
CA THR A 189 -14.67 -19.09 5.64
C THR A 189 -16.18 -18.89 5.64
N HIS A 190 -16.82 -19.11 4.49
CA HIS A 190 -18.27 -19.32 4.44
C HIS A 190 -18.62 -20.55 5.28
N ALA A 191 -18.84 -20.37 6.57
CA ALA A 191 -19.55 -21.31 7.41
C ALA A 191 -21.04 -20.98 7.31
N GLU A 192 -21.68 -21.35 6.19
CA GLU A 192 -23.14 -21.36 6.10
C GLU A 192 -23.65 -22.69 5.54
N ASN A 193 -24.30 -23.42 6.45
CA ASN A 193 -25.48 -24.26 6.24
C ASN A 193 -25.30 -25.62 5.57
N CYS A 194 -24.54 -26.51 6.22
CA CYS A 194 -24.90 -27.92 6.24
C CYS A 194 -25.78 -28.16 7.48
N ASN A 195 -27.07 -27.88 7.38
CA ASN A 195 -28.05 -28.31 8.37
C ASN A 195 -29.30 -28.86 7.66
N CYS A 196 -29.51 -30.15 7.87
CA CYS A 196 -30.74 -30.94 7.73
C CYS A 196 -31.34 -31.13 6.33
N ARG A 197 -31.14 -32.35 5.79
CA ARG A 197 -32.22 -33.09 5.12
C ARG A 197 -32.59 -34.28 5.98
#